data_AF-A0A0A2SN04-F1
#
_entry.id   AF-A0A0A2SN04-F1
#
_cell.length_a   1.000
_cell.length_b   1.000
_cell.length_c   1.000
_cell.angle_alpha   90.00
_cell.angle_beta   90.00
_cell.angle_gamma   90.00
#
_symmetry.space_group_name_H-M   'P 1'
#
loop_
_entity.id
_entity.type
_entity.pdbx_description
1 polymer ?
#
loop_
_entity_poly.entity_id
_entity_poly.type
_entity_poly.pdbx_seq_one_letter_code
_entity_poly.pdbx_strand_id
1 'polypeptide(L)'
;MWKTGILILLFGLFTTSIRTLHAEGNKEGHFNNLENYSSQTKDLCQSVANLSVPNQNQLAETSRASLKNCDSLDLYYGFSAAPNYTKAFQCALMNKDYSVLVMIYANGRGVPFDPDLAIHFACMMEDAAPAEMDGRIAHLAQIKKSNKQSSFDICDDITSGYMMGWCSSIDQRLEDAKRNKKINALISKWTPQEQILYQQVIKTGAAYIHDHSMYEIDLSGTARGAFAINAQLRLNQHIFELIQKTNQCAIPHATTKQYQKSDIQLNNIYKKVMSVPSFQYTTITKEGIKKTEIAWIKYRDAWVQLGRVKCPQISSESWQVFLIQDRIKLLNEILELSE
;
A
#
# COMPACT_ATOMS: atom_id res chain seq x y z
N MET A 1 -13.42 10.57 -42.93
CA MET A 1 -12.26 11.34 -42.47
C MET A 1 -12.37 11.56 -40.98
N TRP A 2 -11.74 10.69 -40.19
CA TRP A 2 -11.67 10.77 -38.74
C TRP A 2 -10.53 11.70 -38.33
N LYS A 3 -10.77 12.58 -37.36
CA LYS A 3 -9.71 13.20 -36.55
C LYS A 3 -9.95 12.80 -35.09
N THR A 4 -9.05 11.97 -34.62
CA THR A 4 -8.83 11.48 -33.26
C THR A 4 -8.52 12.64 -32.30
N GLY A 5 -9.34 12.81 -31.28
CA GLY A 5 -9.02 13.58 -30.08
C GLY A 5 -8.49 12.64 -29.01
N ILE A 6 -7.19 12.74 -28.72
CA ILE A 6 -6.52 12.08 -27.61
C ILE A 6 -6.85 12.87 -26.34
N LEU A 7 -7.58 12.26 -25.40
CA LEU A 7 -7.83 12.84 -24.07
C LEU A 7 -6.79 12.29 -23.09
N ILE A 8 -5.95 13.20 -22.60
CA ILE A 8 -4.86 12.95 -21.65
C ILE A 8 -5.46 12.71 -20.26
N LEU A 9 -5.08 11.59 -19.63
CA LEU A 9 -5.37 11.25 -18.24
C LEU A 9 -4.60 12.19 -17.30
N LEU A 10 -5.33 13.00 -16.52
CA LEU A 10 -4.79 13.76 -15.40
C LEU A 10 -4.73 12.86 -14.15
N PHE A 11 -3.53 12.35 -13.83
CA PHE A 11 -3.21 11.89 -12.49
C PHE A 11 -2.93 13.11 -11.61
N GLY A 12 -3.66 13.23 -10.50
CA GLY A 12 -3.49 14.29 -9.51
C GLY A 12 -2.13 14.20 -8.82
N LEU A 13 -1.27 15.17 -9.10
CA LEU A 13 -0.02 15.44 -8.39
C LEU A 13 -0.35 16.18 -7.08
N PHE A 14 -0.14 15.53 -5.93
CA PHE A 14 0.07 16.24 -4.67
C PHE A 14 1.54 16.67 -4.62
N THR A 15 1.81 17.94 -4.91
CA THR A 15 3.12 18.56 -4.72
C THR A 15 3.24 19.10 -3.30
N THR A 16 4.04 18.45 -2.46
CA THR A 16 4.54 19.05 -1.22
C THR A 16 5.92 19.67 -1.47
N SER A 17 6.07 20.93 -1.04
CA SER A 17 7.24 21.79 -1.24
C SER A 17 8.57 21.14 -0.89
N ILE A 18 9.49 21.17 -1.86
CA ILE A 18 10.92 20.88 -1.71
C ILE A 18 11.56 22.05 -0.96
N ARG A 19 12.06 21.81 0.26
CA ARG A 19 13.10 22.66 0.85
C ARG A 19 14.44 22.23 0.25
N THR A 20 15.03 23.13 -0.52
CA THR A 20 16.42 23.06 -0.96
C THR A 20 17.35 23.15 0.24
N LEU A 21 18.12 22.10 0.50
CA LEU A 21 19.28 22.13 1.41
C LEU A 21 20.53 22.07 0.55
N HIS A 22 21.37 23.09 0.70
CA HIS A 22 22.67 23.21 0.06
C HIS A 22 23.62 22.10 0.54
N ALA A 23 24.39 21.57 -0.41
CA ALA A 23 25.51 20.69 -0.15
C ALA A 23 26.72 21.52 0.28
N GLU A 24 27.13 21.39 1.54
CA GLU A 24 28.48 21.74 1.98
C GLU A 24 29.16 20.47 2.52
N GLY A 25 30.36 20.21 2.02
CA GLY A 25 31.15 19.04 2.39
C GLY A 25 31.59 19.13 3.85
N ASN A 26 31.21 18.13 4.64
CA ASN A 26 31.86 17.78 5.89
C ASN A 26 31.49 16.34 6.29
N LYS A 27 32.52 15.48 6.40
CA LYS A 27 32.58 14.17 7.08
C LYS A 27 31.28 13.33 7.08
N GLU A 28 31.11 12.49 6.07
CA GLU A 28 30.16 11.37 6.13
C GLU A 28 30.61 10.37 7.22
N GLY A 29 29.69 9.98 8.10
CA GLY A 29 29.92 8.94 9.11
C GLY A 29 29.67 9.39 10.54
N HIS A 30 28.47 9.90 10.82
CA HIS A 30 28.04 10.14 12.20
C HIS A 30 27.00 9.06 12.57
N PHE A 31 27.46 7.94 13.14
CA PHE A 31 26.64 6.92 13.79
C PHE A 31 26.05 7.47 15.11
N ASN A 32 25.30 8.58 15.03
CA ASN A 32 25.03 9.45 16.18
C ASN A 32 23.93 8.95 17.12
N ASN A 33 23.45 7.71 16.98
CA ASN A 33 22.41 7.18 17.86
C ASN A 33 22.50 5.67 18.10
N LEU A 34 23.70 5.13 18.27
CA LEU A 34 23.87 3.73 18.63
C LEU A 34 23.56 3.45 20.11
N GLU A 35 23.38 4.46 20.96
CA GLU A 35 23.31 4.31 22.43
C GLU A 35 22.29 3.24 22.88
N ASN A 36 21.17 3.16 22.17
CA ASN A 36 20.05 2.26 22.47
C ASN A 36 20.18 0.86 21.87
N TYR A 37 21.26 0.56 21.14
CA TYR A 37 21.47 -0.76 20.51
C TYR A 37 22.31 -1.68 21.38
N SER A 38 22.21 -2.99 21.11
CA SER A 38 23.05 -4.01 21.74
C SER A 38 24.54 -3.75 21.51
N SER A 39 25.40 -4.27 22.40
CA SER A 39 26.86 -4.18 22.23
C SER A 39 27.31 -4.84 20.92
N GLN A 40 26.71 -5.97 20.55
CA GLN A 40 27.02 -6.67 19.31
C GLN A 40 26.75 -5.81 18.08
N THR A 41 25.60 -5.13 18.04
CA THR A 41 25.25 -4.20 16.94
C THR A 41 26.21 -3.03 16.88
N LYS A 42 26.56 -2.44 18.03
CA LYS A 42 27.56 -1.36 18.12
C LYS A 42 28.89 -1.79 17.53
N ASP A 43 29.40 -2.95 17.93
CA ASP A 43 30.69 -3.48 17.48
C ASP A 43 30.68 -3.75 15.97
N LEU A 44 29.60 -4.35 15.45
CA LEU A 44 29.44 -4.62 14.03
C LEU A 44 29.37 -3.33 13.22
N CYS A 45 28.55 -2.36 13.62
CA CYS A 45 28.46 -1.07 12.96
C CYS A 45 29.79 -0.32 12.96
N GLN A 46 30.52 -0.36 14.08
CA GLN A 46 31.84 0.24 14.17
C GLN A 46 32.86 -0.44 13.24
N SER A 47 32.77 -1.76 13.06
CA SER A 47 33.67 -2.51 12.17
C SER A 47 33.53 -2.15 10.68
N VAL A 48 32.34 -1.67 10.28
CA VAL A 48 32.04 -1.30 8.89
C VAL A 48 31.93 0.22 8.70
N ALA A 49 32.25 1.01 9.73
CA ALA A 49 32.01 2.46 9.77
C ALA A 49 32.69 3.23 8.63
N ASN A 50 33.88 2.79 8.23
CA ASN A 50 34.71 3.47 7.23
C ASN A 50 34.57 2.85 5.82
N LEU A 51 33.64 1.92 5.62
CA LEU A 51 33.37 1.40 4.30
C LEU A 51 32.76 2.48 3.42
N SER A 52 33.05 2.42 2.13
CA SER A 52 32.45 3.30 1.13
C SER A 52 32.10 2.48 -0.10
N VAL A 53 31.19 3.02 -0.91
CA VAL A 53 30.81 2.41 -2.17
C VAL A 53 32.06 2.23 -3.05
N PRO A 54 32.33 1.01 -3.56
CA PRO A 54 33.49 0.77 -4.43
C PRO A 54 33.50 1.73 -5.62
N ASN A 55 34.69 2.17 -6.06
CA ASN A 55 34.83 3.15 -7.14
C ASN A 55 34.07 2.75 -8.41
N GLN A 56 34.07 1.45 -8.76
CA GLN A 56 33.33 0.95 -9.94
C GLN A 56 31.80 1.07 -9.81
N ASN A 57 31.29 1.24 -8.60
CA ASN A 57 29.87 1.37 -8.28
C ASN A 57 29.47 2.82 -7.98
N GLN A 58 30.38 3.79 -8.09
CA GLN A 58 30.05 5.20 -7.87
C GLN A 58 29.13 5.73 -8.97
N LEU A 59 28.24 6.65 -8.58
CA LEU A 59 27.34 7.32 -9.51
C LEU A 59 28.12 8.28 -10.42
N ALA A 60 28.11 7.99 -11.73
CA ALA A 60 28.58 8.94 -12.73
C ALA A 60 27.71 10.19 -12.75
N GLU A 61 28.33 11.37 -12.88
CA GLU A 61 27.62 12.66 -12.86
C GLU A 61 26.55 12.76 -13.95
N THR A 62 26.81 12.17 -15.12
CA THR A 62 25.86 12.08 -16.25
C THR A 62 24.61 11.27 -15.94
N SER A 63 24.66 10.37 -14.95
CA SER A 63 23.52 9.55 -14.52
C SER A 63 22.61 10.28 -13.53
N ARG A 64 23.08 11.32 -12.84
CA ARG A 64 22.25 12.05 -11.85
C ARG A 64 21.06 12.73 -12.50
N ALA A 65 21.23 13.30 -13.70
CA ALA A 65 20.16 13.99 -14.41
C ALA A 65 19.01 13.05 -14.80
N SER A 66 19.31 11.82 -15.20
CA SER A 66 18.30 10.82 -15.60
C SER A 66 17.60 10.14 -14.42
N LEU A 67 18.10 10.35 -13.20
CA LEU A 67 17.57 9.77 -11.96
C LEU A 67 16.75 10.77 -11.13
N LYS A 68 16.68 12.04 -11.53
CA LYS A 68 15.84 13.06 -10.87
C LYS A 68 14.38 12.57 -10.88
N ASN A 69 13.86 12.17 -9.71
CA ASN A 69 12.54 11.54 -9.48
C ASN A 69 12.46 10.01 -9.66
N CYS A 70 13.58 9.29 -9.60
CA CYS A 70 13.53 7.83 -9.54
C CYS A 70 12.92 7.36 -8.20
N ASP A 71 12.14 6.29 -8.24
CA ASP A 71 11.66 5.56 -7.06
C ASP A 71 12.48 4.28 -6.94
N SER A 72 13.39 4.24 -5.96
CA SER A 72 14.32 3.13 -5.80
C SER A 72 13.59 1.84 -5.38
N LEU A 73 12.50 1.98 -4.64
CA LEU A 73 11.64 0.90 -4.17
C LEU A 73 10.84 0.30 -5.33
N ASP A 74 10.26 1.13 -6.21
CA ASP A 74 9.58 0.67 -7.43
C ASP A 74 10.52 -0.08 -8.36
N LEU A 75 11.75 0.42 -8.52
CA LEU A 75 12.77 -0.24 -9.35
C LEU A 75 13.24 -1.56 -8.72
N TYR A 76 13.32 -1.64 -7.39
CA TYR A 76 13.76 -2.85 -6.68
C TYR A 76 12.69 -3.94 -6.67
N TYR A 77 11.46 -3.63 -6.26
CA TYR A 77 10.38 -4.61 -6.20
C TYR A 77 9.70 -4.85 -7.55
N GLY A 78 9.77 -3.89 -8.47
CA GLY A 78 9.13 -3.98 -9.77
C GLY A 78 7.61 -4.01 -9.66
N PHE A 79 7.01 -3.02 -9.00
CA PHE A 79 5.55 -3.01 -8.83
C PHE A 79 4.83 -2.91 -10.18
N SER A 80 5.24 -1.98 -11.05
CA SER A 80 4.57 -1.77 -12.35
C SER A 80 5.27 -2.43 -13.55
N ALA A 81 6.50 -2.92 -13.37
CA ALA A 81 7.34 -3.51 -14.39
C ALA A 81 8.31 -4.53 -13.79
N ALA A 82 9.04 -5.28 -14.61
CA ALA A 82 10.09 -6.15 -14.06
C ALA A 82 11.13 -5.32 -13.26
N PRO A 83 11.64 -5.83 -12.13
CA PRO A 83 12.68 -5.17 -11.35
C PRO A 83 13.88 -4.74 -12.20
N ASN A 84 14.45 -3.58 -11.88
CA ASN A 84 15.68 -3.07 -12.48
C ASN A 84 16.67 -2.72 -11.37
N TYR A 85 17.39 -3.74 -10.90
CA TYR A 85 18.28 -3.61 -9.74
C TYR A 85 19.45 -2.64 -9.94
N THR A 86 19.99 -2.53 -11.15
CA THR A 86 21.05 -1.54 -11.44
C THR A 86 20.52 -0.11 -11.32
N LYS A 87 19.34 0.19 -11.87
CA LYS A 87 18.73 1.51 -11.69
C LYS A 87 18.25 1.73 -10.26
N ALA A 88 17.74 0.69 -9.58
CA ALA A 88 17.37 0.76 -8.16
C ALA A 88 18.57 1.15 -7.31
N PHE A 89 19.72 0.50 -7.52
CA PHE A 89 20.99 0.82 -6.85
C PHE A 89 21.40 2.26 -7.06
N GLN A 90 21.44 2.69 -8.32
CA GLN A 90 21.84 4.05 -8.66
C GLN A 90 20.88 5.09 -8.05
N CYS A 91 19.58 4.82 -8.10
CA CYS A 91 18.57 5.66 -7.50
C CYS A 91 18.73 5.73 -5.97
N ALA A 92 18.94 4.58 -5.33
CA ALA A 92 19.08 4.48 -3.89
C ALA A 92 20.34 5.20 -3.39
N LEU A 93 21.46 5.10 -4.11
CA LEU A 93 22.66 5.91 -3.81
C LEU A 93 22.40 7.41 -3.92
N MET A 94 21.67 7.86 -4.95
CA MET A 94 21.41 9.28 -5.17
C MET A 94 20.51 9.85 -4.08
N ASN A 95 19.50 9.08 -3.66
CA ASN A 95 18.49 9.49 -2.69
C ASN A 95 18.84 9.11 -1.24
N LYS A 96 19.98 8.43 -1.02
CA LYS A 96 20.35 7.84 0.28
C LYS A 96 19.26 6.91 0.83
N ASP A 97 18.65 6.12 -0.05
CA ASP A 97 17.65 5.11 0.32
C ASP A 97 18.36 3.86 0.86
N TYR A 98 18.73 3.93 2.15
CA TYR A 98 19.51 2.88 2.79
C TYR A 98 18.77 1.55 2.85
N SER A 99 17.44 1.54 2.99
CA SER A 99 16.64 0.31 2.98
C SER A 99 16.86 -0.51 1.70
N VAL A 100 16.83 0.16 0.54
CA VAL A 100 17.09 -0.51 -0.75
C VAL A 100 18.57 -0.85 -0.92
N LEU A 101 19.50 -0.02 -0.46
CA LEU A 101 20.94 -0.34 -0.53
C LEU A 101 21.30 -1.58 0.29
N VAL A 102 20.74 -1.73 1.49
CA VAL A 102 20.91 -2.94 2.32
C VAL A 102 20.46 -4.17 1.54
N MET A 103 19.23 -4.15 1.01
CA MET A 103 18.69 -5.28 0.26
C MET A 103 19.49 -5.59 -1.01
N ILE A 104 19.99 -4.57 -1.71
CA ILE A 104 20.79 -4.75 -2.93
C ILE A 104 22.10 -5.47 -2.63
N TYR A 105 22.84 -5.04 -1.61
CA TYR A 105 24.13 -5.64 -1.25
C TYR A 105 23.98 -6.99 -0.55
N ALA A 106 22.98 -7.15 0.33
CA ALA A 106 22.68 -8.41 1.00
C ALA A 106 22.25 -9.50 0.00
N ASN A 107 21.60 -9.11 -1.10
CA ASN A 107 21.14 -10.06 -2.12
C ASN A 107 22.03 -10.10 -3.36
N GLY A 108 23.09 -9.30 -3.47
CA GLY A 108 23.93 -9.23 -4.69
C GLY A 108 23.13 -8.91 -5.96
N ARG A 109 22.13 -8.01 -5.86
CA ARG A 109 21.21 -7.68 -6.97
C ARG A 109 21.64 -6.40 -7.66
N GLY A 110 22.19 -6.50 -8.87
CA GLY A 110 22.68 -5.35 -9.64
C GLY A 110 24.08 -4.87 -9.26
N VAL A 111 24.63 -5.39 -8.16
CA VAL A 111 26.02 -5.23 -7.69
C VAL A 111 26.52 -6.59 -7.15
N PRO A 112 27.84 -6.80 -7.02
CA PRO A 112 28.36 -7.98 -6.32
C PRO A 112 27.81 -8.08 -4.89
N PHE A 113 27.51 -9.31 -4.45
CA PHE A 113 27.13 -9.59 -3.07
C PHE A 113 28.23 -9.11 -2.11
N ASP A 114 27.85 -8.25 -1.18
CA ASP A 114 28.77 -7.66 -0.20
C ASP A 114 28.00 -7.42 1.12
N PRO A 115 27.98 -8.42 2.02
CA PRO A 115 27.23 -8.31 3.26
C PRO A 115 27.85 -7.27 4.22
N ASP A 116 29.10 -6.88 4.04
CA ASP A 116 29.73 -5.81 4.84
C ASP A 116 29.21 -4.43 4.44
N LEU A 117 29.04 -4.17 3.14
CA LEU A 117 28.34 -2.98 2.67
C LEU A 117 26.85 -2.99 3.05
N ALA A 118 26.20 -4.17 3.08
CA ALA A 118 24.83 -4.26 3.56
C ALA A 118 24.72 -3.86 5.05
N ILE A 119 25.62 -4.36 5.92
CA ILE A 119 25.69 -3.96 7.34
C ILE A 119 25.99 -2.47 7.45
N HIS A 120 26.93 -1.95 6.65
CA HIS A 120 27.26 -0.52 6.63
C HIS A 120 26.03 0.36 6.39
N PHE A 121 25.28 0.10 5.30
CA PHE A 121 24.08 0.88 5.01
C PHE A 121 22.96 0.69 6.04
N ALA A 122 22.83 -0.50 6.63
CA ALA A 122 21.87 -0.72 7.71
C ALA A 122 22.20 0.19 8.91
N CYS A 123 23.47 0.29 9.28
CA CYS A 123 23.93 1.16 10.35
C CYS A 123 23.81 2.67 10.05
N MET A 124 23.55 3.06 8.79
CA MET A 124 23.27 4.45 8.41
C MET A 124 21.79 4.84 8.53
N MET A 125 20.89 3.90 8.87
CA MET A 125 19.47 4.18 9.03
C MET A 125 19.23 4.92 10.36
N GLU A 126 18.85 6.19 10.30
CA GLU A 126 18.78 7.08 11.48
C GLU A 126 17.54 6.85 12.36
N ASP A 127 16.44 6.31 11.80
CA ASP A 127 15.13 6.22 12.47
C ASP A 127 14.65 4.77 12.73
N ALA A 128 15.57 3.80 12.77
CA ALA A 128 15.21 2.41 13.02
C ALA A 128 14.95 2.14 14.52
N ALA A 129 13.89 1.38 14.82
CA ALA A 129 13.63 0.93 16.18
C ALA A 129 14.77 0.03 16.68
N PRO A 130 15.20 0.13 17.96
CA PRO A 130 16.35 -0.63 18.45
C PRO A 130 16.29 -2.15 18.22
N ALA A 131 15.16 -2.78 18.56
CA ALA A 131 14.98 -4.21 18.37
C ALA A 131 14.99 -4.63 16.88
N GLU A 132 14.45 -3.80 16.01
CA GLU A 132 14.47 -3.99 14.55
C GLU A 132 15.90 -3.90 14.02
N MET A 133 16.67 -2.90 14.45
CA MET A 133 18.07 -2.76 14.04
C MET A 133 18.95 -3.89 14.59
N ASP A 134 18.79 -4.26 15.85
CA ASP A 134 19.52 -5.40 16.45
C ASP A 134 19.22 -6.71 15.70
N GLY A 135 17.95 -6.98 15.40
CA GLY A 135 17.53 -8.14 14.61
C GLY A 135 18.14 -8.12 13.21
N ARG A 136 18.04 -6.98 12.50
CA ARG A 136 18.57 -6.79 11.15
C ARG A 136 20.06 -7.00 11.07
N ILE A 137 20.82 -6.41 11.99
CA ILE A 137 22.28 -6.53 11.99
C ILE A 137 22.69 -7.96 12.33
N ALA A 138 21.99 -8.64 13.25
CA ALA A 138 22.22 -10.05 13.52
C ALA A 138 21.92 -10.94 12.30
N HIS A 139 20.82 -10.68 11.59
CA HIS A 139 20.45 -11.41 10.37
C HIS A 139 21.48 -11.21 9.25
N LEU A 140 21.92 -9.96 9.00
CA LEU A 140 22.98 -9.65 8.03
C LEU A 140 24.32 -10.30 8.43
N ALA A 141 24.67 -10.31 9.71
CA ALA A 141 25.86 -11.01 10.20
C ALA A 141 25.79 -12.53 9.98
N GLN A 142 24.59 -13.13 10.08
CA GLN A 142 24.38 -14.54 9.74
C GLN A 142 24.55 -14.77 8.23
N ILE A 143 24.02 -13.89 7.38
CA ILE A 143 24.23 -13.94 5.93
C ILE A 143 25.73 -13.88 5.62
N LYS A 144 26.46 -12.92 6.21
CA LYS A 144 27.93 -12.82 6.11
C LYS A 144 28.63 -14.11 6.50
N LYS A 145 28.31 -14.66 7.68
CA LYS A 145 28.93 -15.88 8.20
C LYS A 145 28.67 -17.10 7.31
N SER A 146 27.47 -17.20 6.75
CA SER A 146 27.10 -18.30 5.86
C SER A 146 27.72 -18.16 4.47
N ASN A 147 28.11 -16.94 4.07
CA ASN A 147 28.55 -16.57 2.72
C ASN A 147 27.61 -17.07 1.62
N LYS A 148 26.31 -17.07 1.90
CA LYS A 148 25.27 -17.47 0.96
C LYS A 148 24.38 -16.27 0.67
N GLN A 149 24.22 -15.98 -0.61
CA GLN A 149 23.17 -15.11 -1.08
C GLN A 149 21.83 -15.70 -0.64
N SER A 150 21.07 -14.91 0.11
CA SER A 150 19.73 -15.25 0.60
C SER A 150 18.68 -14.39 -0.10
N SER A 151 17.42 -14.49 0.30
CA SER A 151 16.33 -13.60 -0.12
C SER A 151 16.02 -12.60 0.98
N PHE A 152 17.04 -11.85 1.43
CA PHE A 152 16.89 -10.86 2.49
C PHE A 152 15.93 -9.75 2.06
N ASP A 153 14.93 -9.48 2.89
CA ASP A 153 14.09 -8.31 2.76
C ASP A 153 14.16 -7.48 4.05
N ILE A 154 14.15 -6.15 3.92
CA ILE A 154 14.17 -5.26 5.09
C ILE A 154 12.93 -5.48 5.98
N CYS A 155 11.87 -6.05 5.39
CA CYS A 155 10.65 -6.46 6.07
C CYS A 155 10.77 -7.75 6.89
N ASP A 156 11.86 -8.52 6.77
CA ASP A 156 12.06 -9.76 7.53
C ASP A 156 12.28 -9.49 9.04
N ASP A 157 12.80 -8.31 9.38
CA ASP A 157 13.24 -7.96 10.73
C ASP A 157 12.32 -6.93 11.42
N ILE A 158 11.08 -6.76 10.93
CA ILE A 158 10.16 -5.73 11.46
C ILE A 158 9.77 -5.98 12.91
N THR A 159 9.94 -4.96 13.75
CA THR A 159 9.41 -4.97 15.12
C THR A 159 8.61 -3.72 15.47
N SER A 160 8.66 -2.69 14.62
CA SER A 160 8.00 -1.40 14.85
C SER A 160 6.68 -1.30 14.07
N GLY A 161 5.69 -0.64 14.67
CA GLY A 161 4.41 -0.38 13.99
C GLY A 161 4.53 0.53 12.77
N TYR A 162 5.54 1.42 12.76
CA TYR A 162 5.90 2.21 11.59
C TYR A 162 6.35 1.31 10.43
N MET A 163 7.31 0.41 10.66
CA MET A 163 7.78 -0.49 9.61
C MET A 163 6.74 -1.54 9.22
N MET A 164 5.87 -1.98 10.13
CA MET A 164 4.69 -2.77 9.74
C MET A 164 3.86 -2.04 8.69
N GLY A 165 3.61 -0.73 8.87
CA GLY A 165 2.90 0.09 7.88
C GLY A 165 3.66 0.20 6.56
N TRP A 166 4.97 0.44 6.61
CA TRP A 166 5.82 0.52 5.41
C TRP A 166 5.84 -0.79 4.63
N CYS A 167 6.03 -1.93 5.29
CA CYS A 167 5.99 -3.26 4.67
C CYS A 167 4.60 -3.61 4.13
N SER A 168 3.54 -3.29 4.87
CA SER A 168 2.17 -3.45 4.37
C SER A 168 1.94 -2.63 3.09
N SER A 169 2.58 -1.46 2.94
CA SER A 169 2.48 -0.65 1.72
C SER A 169 3.17 -1.30 0.52
N ILE A 170 4.25 -2.06 0.73
CA ILE A 170 4.94 -2.84 -0.30
C ILE A 170 4.05 -3.99 -0.75
N ASP A 171 3.51 -4.75 0.20
CA ASP A 171 2.55 -5.82 -0.08
C ASP A 171 1.34 -5.29 -0.84
N GLN A 172 0.82 -4.14 -0.42
CA GLN A 172 -0.27 -3.47 -1.13
C GLN A 172 0.11 -3.15 -2.57
N ARG A 173 1.26 -2.52 -2.82
CA ARG A 173 1.68 -2.17 -4.19
C ARG A 173 1.86 -3.41 -5.08
N LEU A 174 2.40 -4.50 -4.53
CA LEU A 174 2.54 -5.78 -5.24
C LEU A 174 1.18 -6.38 -5.60
N GLU A 175 0.25 -6.43 -4.65
CA GLU A 175 -1.08 -6.97 -4.89
C GLU A 175 -1.91 -6.08 -5.81
N ASP A 176 -1.80 -4.76 -5.67
CA ASP A 176 -2.45 -3.77 -6.53
C ASP A 176 -1.98 -3.94 -7.98
N ALA A 177 -0.69 -4.10 -8.22
CA ALA A 177 -0.17 -4.35 -9.56
C ALA A 177 -0.73 -5.64 -10.19
N LYS A 178 -0.72 -6.75 -9.44
CA LYS A 178 -1.27 -8.04 -9.89
C LYS A 178 -2.76 -7.92 -10.21
N ARG A 179 -3.53 -7.27 -9.33
CA ARG A 179 -4.97 -7.10 -9.44
C ARG A 179 -5.34 -6.16 -10.58
N ASN A 180 -4.67 -5.01 -10.70
CA ASN A 180 -4.90 -4.03 -11.76
C ASN A 180 -4.60 -4.62 -13.14
N LYS A 181 -3.56 -5.45 -13.29
CA LYS A 181 -3.31 -6.17 -14.56
C LYS A 181 -4.50 -7.05 -14.96
N LYS A 182 -5.07 -7.80 -14.01
CA LYS A 182 -6.24 -8.67 -14.25
C LYS A 182 -7.48 -7.83 -14.57
N ILE A 183 -7.74 -6.78 -13.81
CA ILE A 183 -8.84 -5.85 -14.03
C ILE A 183 -8.74 -5.23 -15.42
N ASN A 184 -7.59 -4.65 -15.78
CA ASN A 184 -7.39 -4.00 -17.08
C ASN A 184 -7.63 -4.97 -18.25
N ALA A 185 -7.25 -6.24 -18.11
CA ALA A 185 -7.54 -7.27 -19.11
C ALA A 185 -9.03 -7.61 -19.25
N LEU A 186 -9.83 -7.43 -18.19
CA LEU A 186 -11.29 -7.59 -18.24
C LEU A 186 -11.95 -6.35 -18.86
N ILE A 187 -11.61 -5.17 -18.33
CA ILE A 187 -12.22 -3.89 -18.71
C ILE A 187 -11.89 -3.51 -20.17
N SER A 188 -10.74 -3.93 -20.71
CA SER A 188 -10.40 -3.69 -22.11
C SER A 188 -11.37 -4.34 -23.11
N LYS A 189 -12.13 -5.34 -22.68
CA LYS A 189 -13.16 -6.02 -23.49
C LYS A 189 -14.56 -5.43 -23.31
N TRP A 190 -14.71 -4.46 -22.41
CA TRP A 190 -15.99 -3.81 -22.13
C TRP A 190 -16.29 -2.72 -23.16
N THR A 191 -17.57 -2.40 -23.34
CA THR A 191 -17.98 -1.32 -24.24
C THR A 191 -17.52 0.05 -23.72
N PRO A 192 -17.42 1.09 -24.56
CA PRO A 192 -17.04 2.43 -24.10
C PRO A 192 -17.95 2.97 -22.99
N GLN A 193 -19.25 2.69 -23.07
CA GLN A 193 -20.21 3.10 -22.03
C GLN A 193 -19.98 2.35 -20.70
N GLU A 194 -19.71 1.04 -20.75
CA GLU A 194 -19.36 0.25 -19.57
C GLU A 194 -18.05 0.74 -18.93
N GLN A 195 -17.05 1.11 -19.73
CA GLN A 195 -15.79 1.67 -19.24
C GLN A 195 -15.99 3.01 -18.52
N ILE A 196 -16.83 3.90 -19.06
CA ILE A 196 -17.17 5.18 -18.40
C ILE A 196 -17.84 4.94 -17.04
N LEU A 197 -18.82 4.03 -16.99
CA LEU A 197 -19.51 3.68 -15.74
C LEU A 197 -18.58 2.99 -14.74
N TYR A 198 -17.66 2.16 -15.21
CA TYR A 198 -16.60 1.59 -14.39
C TYR A 198 -15.69 2.66 -13.77
N GLN A 199 -15.30 3.69 -14.52
CA GLN A 199 -14.51 4.80 -13.95
C GLN A 199 -15.28 5.53 -12.83
N GLN A 200 -16.60 5.65 -12.97
CA GLN A 200 -17.44 6.20 -11.90
C GLN A 200 -17.44 5.31 -10.66
N VAL A 201 -17.52 3.98 -10.82
CA VAL A 201 -17.41 3.01 -9.72
C VAL A 201 -16.06 3.12 -9.01
N ILE A 202 -14.96 3.24 -9.75
CA ILE A 202 -13.62 3.37 -9.15
C ILE A 202 -13.48 4.69 -8.40
N LYS A 203 -13.99 5.79 -8.96
CA LYS A 203 -13.97 7.10 -8.30
C LYS A 203 -14.75 7.11 -6.98
N THR A 204 -15.97 6.58 -6.96
CA THR A 204 -16.77 6.51 -5.73
C THR A 204 -16.24 5.46 -4.76
N GLY A 205 -15.71 4.36 -5.28
CA GLY A 205 -15.06 3.31 -4.52
C GLY A 205 -13.81 3.80 -3.78
N ALA A 206 -12.97 4.62 -4.41
CA ALA A 206 -11.79 5.20 -3.76
C ALA A 206 -12.15 6.04 -2.53
N ALA A 207 -13.22 6.84 -2.61
CA ALA A 207 -13.71 7.62 -1.47
C ALA A 207 -14.25 6.71 -0.35
N TYR A 208 -15.04 5.70 -0.70
CA TYR A 208 -15.56 4.74 0.27
C TYR A 208 -14.45 3.93 0.95
N ILE A 209 -13.50 3.39 0.19
CA ILE A 209 -12.36 2.61 0.72
C ILE A 209 -11.51 3.45 1.66
N HIS A 210 -11.19 4.69 1.26
CA HIS A 210 -10.47 5.61 2.11
C HIS A 210 -11.22 5.84 3.43
N ASP A 211 -12.49 6.24 3.36
CA ASP A 211 -13.27 6.58 4.55
C ASP A 211 -13.46 5.37 5.47
N HIS A 212 -13.73 4.17 4.92
CA HIS A 212 -13.75 2.93 5.70
C HIS A 212 -12.41 2.69 6.41
N SER A 213 -11.29 2.76 5.69
CA SER A 213 -9.97 2.48 6.26
C SER A 213 -9.53 3.47 7.35
N MET A 214 -10.05 4.70 7.31
CA MET A 214 -9.66 5.77 8.21
C MET A 214 -10.61 5.97 9.39
N TYR A 215 -11.88 5.59 9.24
CA TYR A 215 -12.93 5.96 10.20
C TYR A 215 -13.69 4.79 10.79
N GLU A 216 -13.63 3.61 10.16
CA GLU A 216 -14.32 2.40 10.62
C GLU A 216 -13.36 1.29 11.07
N ILE A 217 -12.07 1.60 11.13
CA ILE A 217 -11.02 0.74 11.66
C ILE A 217 -10.50 1.39 12.94
N ASP A 218 -10.26 0.58 13.97
CA ASP A 218 -9.50 1.06 15.11
C ASP A 218 -8.03 1.22 14.73
N LEU A 219 -7.59 2.48 14.68
CA LEU A 219 -6.25 2.92 14.35
C LEU A 219 -5.47 3.31 15.61
N SER A 220 -5.87 2.78 16.77
CA SER A 220 -5.09 2.84 18.01
C SER A 220 -3.76 2.07 17.86
N GLY A 221 -2.83 2.33 18.77
CA GLY A 221 -1.52 1.66 18.77
C GLY A 221 -0.53 2.16 17.70
N THR A 222 0.59 1.45 17.58
CA THR A 222 1.71 1.83 16.70
C THR A 222 1.55 1.25 15.29
N ALA A 223 0.86 0.12 15.13
CA ALA A 223 0.63 -0.57 13.85
C ALA A 223 -0.52 0.03 13.01
N ARG A 224 -1.04 1.20 13.39
CA ARG A 224 -2.20 1.84 12.76
C ARG A 224 -2.10 1.98 11.25
N GLY A 225 -0.91 2.26 10.71
CA GLY A 225 -0.68 2.35 9.27
C GLY A 225 -0.95 1.03 8.56
N ALA A 226 -0.47 -0.08 9.12
CA ALA A 226 -0.73 -1.42 8.61
C ALA A 226 -2.22 -1.79 8.68
N PHE A 227 -2.92 -1.42 9.77
CA PHE A 227 -4.36 -1.69 9.90
C PHE A 227 -5.18 -0.96 8.84
N ALA A 228 -4.90 0.33 8.59
CA ALA A 228 -5.54 1.08 7.53
C ALA A 228 -5.28 0.46 6.14
N ILE A 229 -4.01 0.14 5.83
CA ILE A 229 -3.63 -0.51 4.56
C ILE A 229 -4.33 -1.86 4.38
N ASN A 230 -4.35 -2.70 5.42
CA ASN A 230 -5.00 -4.01 5.37
C ASN A 230 -6.52 -3.89 5.14
N ALA A 231 -7.16 -2.87 5.71
CA ALA A 231 -8.57 -2.59 5.43
C ALA A 231 -8.80 -2.18 3.97
N GLN A 232 -7.91 -1.34 3.40
CA GLN A 232 -7.96 -0.98 1.99
C GLN A 232 -7.77 -2.21 1.09
N LEU A 233 -6.78 -3.05 1.40
CA LEU A 233 -6.50 -4.29 0.68
C LEU A 233 -7.70 -5.23 0.64
N ARG A 234 -8.38 -5.45 1.77
CA ARG A 234 -9.59 -6.29 1.83
C ARG A 234 -10.70 -5.76 0.94
N LEU A 235 -11.01 -4.46 1.00
CA LEU A 235 -12.05 -3.88 0.14
C LEU A 235 -11.66 -3.88 -1.34
N ASN A 236 -10.39 -3.62 -1.65
CA ASN A 236 -9.88 -3.68 -3.01
C ASN A 236 -9.98 -5.09 -3.62
N GLN A 237 -9.71 -6.13 -2.82
CA GLN A 237 -9.90 -7.52 -3.21
C GLN A 237 -11.38 -7.83 -3.45
N HIS A 238 -12.28 -7.38 -2.57
CA HIS A 238 -13.72 -7.53 -2.74
C HIS A 238 -14.24 -6.83 -4.02
N ILE A 239 -13.73 -5.63 -4.32
CA ILE A 239 -14.03 -4.92 -5.58
C ILE A 239 -13.61 -5.76 -6.79
N PHE A 240 -12.42 -6.37 -6.76
CA PHE A 240 -11.96 -7.21 -7.85
C PHE A 240 -12.87 -8.42 -8.06
N GLU A 241 -13.28 -9.10 -6.98
CA GLU A 241 -14.23 -10.21 -7.06
C GLU A 241 -15.58 -9.77 -7.62
N LEU A 242 -16.07 -8.59 -7.23
CA LEU A 242 -17.29 -8.01 -7.77
C LEU A 242 -17.16 -7.65 -9.25
N ILE A 243 -16.01 -7.15 -9.71
CA ILE A 243 -15.73 -6.94 -11.14
C ILE A 243 -15.80 -8.27 -11.90
N GLN A 244 -15.23 -9.35 -11.34
CA GLN A 244 -15.30 -10.68 -11.97
C GLN A 244 -16.73 -11.19 -12.08
N LYS A 245 -17.54 -11.08 -11.00
CA LYS A 245 -18.97 -11.45 -11.03
C LYS A 245 -19.76 -10.60 -12.01
N THR A 246 -19.49 -9.30 -12.06
CA THR A 246 -20.12 -8.36 -13.00
C THR A 246 -19.78 -8.72 -14.44
N ASN A 247 -18.52 -9.08 -14.72
CA ASN A 247 -18.11 -9.50 -16.05
C ASN A 247 -18.83 -10.77 -16.54
N GLN A 248 -19.21 -11.65 -15.62
CA GLN A 248 -19.94 -12.89 -15.90
C GLN A 248 -21.46 -12.74 -15.73
N CYS A 249 -21.94 -11.57 -15.31
CA CYS A 249 -23.31 -11.35 -14.90
C CYS A 249 -23.84 -12.41 -13.90
N ALA A 250 -23.01 -12.73 -12.92
CA ALA A 250 -23.24 -13.77 -11.92
C ALA A 250 -23.68 -13.21 -10.55
N ILE A 251 -24.48 -12.13 -10.55
CA ILE A 251 -25.07 -11.60 -9.33
C ILE A 251 -26.36 -12.36 -9.01
N PRO A 252 -26.58 -12.80 -7.76
CA PRO A 252 -27.80 -13.49 -7.38
C PRO A 252 -29.05 -12.64 -7.64
N HIS A 253 -30.07 -13.25 -8.23
CA HIS A 253 -31.36 -12.59 -8.42
C HIS A 253 -32.06 -12.35 -7.09
N ALA A 254 -32.65 -11.16 -6.93
CA ALA A 254 -33.48 -10.81 -5.80
C ALA A 254 -34.81 -10.19 -6.25
N THR A 255 -35.83 -10.44 -5.44
CA THR A 255 -37.16 -9.84 -5.57
C THR A 255 -37.21 -8.47 -4.89
N THR A 256 -38.19 -7.65 -5.27
CA THR A 256 -38.48 -6.37 -4.60
C THR A 256 -38.70 -6.53 -3.09
N LYS A 257 -39.34 -7.63 -2.67
CA LYS A 257 -39.56 -7.93 -1.23
C LYS A 257 -38.24 -8.21 -0.50
N GLN A 258 -37.30 -8.92 -1.13
CA GLN A 258 -35.97 -9.16 -0.55
C GLN A 258 -35.15 -7.86 -0.47
N TYR A 259 -35.28 -6.98 -1.47
CA TYR A 259 -34.68 -5.65 -1.42
C TYR A 259 -35.23 -4.82 -0.25
N GLN A 260 -36.56 -4.68 -0.13
CA GLN A 260 -37.18 -3.95 0.98
C GLN A 260 -36.76 -4.51 2.35
N LYS A 261 -36.69 -5.83 2.49
CA LYS A 261 -36.20 -6.48 3.73
C LYS A 261 -34.75 -6.10 4.03
N SER A 262 -33.88 -6.15 3.03
CA SER A 262 -32.44 -5.85 3.20
C SER A 262 -32.22 -4.38 3.52
N ASP A 263 -32.96 -3.48 2.86
CA ASP A 263 -32.88 -2.04 3.12
C ASP A 263 -33.35 -1.67 4.54
N ILE A 264 -34.46 -2.26 5.00
CA ILE A 264 -34.91 -2.12 6.39
C ILE A 264 -33.83 -2.64 7.36
N GLN A 265 -33.24 -3.79 7.05
CA GLN A 265 -32.20 -4.38 7.89
C GLN A 265 -30.96 -3.47 7.98
N LEU A 266 -30.49 -2.92 6.86
CA LEU A 266 -29.37 -1.98 6.81
C LEU A 266 -29.64 -0.74 7.68
N ASN A 267 -30.81 -0.13 7.50
CA ASN A 267 -31.18 1.05 8.28
C ASN A 267 -31.27 0.74 9.78
N ASN A 268 -31.76 -0.46 10.14
CA ASN A 268 -31.84 -0.88 11.53
C ASN A 268 -30.45 -1.11 12.14
N ILE A 269 -29.52 -1.77 11.44
CA ILE A 269 -28.16 -1.96 11.96
C ILE A 269 -27.41 -0.64 12.05
N TYR A 270 -27.54 0.24 11.06
CA TYR A 270 -26.97 1.58 11.11
C TYR A 270 -27.49 2.36 12.32
N LYS A 271 -28.81 2.36 12.58
CA LYS A 271 -29.38 2.99 13.78
C LYS A 271 -28.81 2.41 15.08
N LYS A 272 -28.61 1.09 15.16
CA LYS A 272 -27.99 0.44 16.33
C LYS A 272 -26.55 0.94 16.53
N VAL A 273 -25.73 0.90 15.49
CA VAL A 273 -24.35 1.42 15.52
C VAL A 273 -24.31 2.88 15.96
N MET A 274 -25.22 3.72 15.43
CA MET A 274 -25.31 5.13 15.81
C MET A 274 -25.85 5.37 17.23
N SER A 275 -26.52 4.37 17.83
CA SER A 275 -27.03 4.43 19.20
C SER A 275 -26.01 4.03 20.26
N VAL A 276 -24.90 3.38 19.88
CA VAL A 276 -23.78 3.05 20.77
C VAL A 276 -23.32 4.32 21.51
N PRO A 277 -23.28 4.37 22.85
CA PRO A 277 -22.92 5.59 23.58
C PRO A 277 -21.51 6.09 23.25
N SER A 278 -20.54 5.18 23.23
CA SER A 278 -19.17 5.42 22.81
C SER A 278 -18.47 4.13 22.38
N PHE A 279 -17.53 4.24 21.44
CA PHE A 279 -16.61 3.15 21.09
C PHE A 279 -15.35 3.26 21.95
N GLN A 280 -15.49 2.94 23.25
CA GLN A 280 -14.41 3.14 24.22
C GLN A 280 -13.13 2.43 23.78
N TYR A 281 -11.98 3.08 23.99
CA TYR A 281 -10.66 2.55 23.66
C TYR A 281 -10.36 2.33 22.17
N THR A 282 -11.19 2.85 21.27
CA THR A 282 -10.94 2.84 19.82
C THR A 282 -10.81 4.25 19.24
N THR A 283 -10.35 4.36 18.00
CA THR A 283 -10.40 5.62 17.22
C THR A 283 -11.68 5.80 16.41
N ILE A 284 -12.63 4.86 16.49
CA ILE A 284 -13.87 4.89 15.69
C ILE A 284 -14.83 5.96 16.23
N THR A 285 -15.46 6.72 15.33
CA THR A 285 -16.38 7.80 15.67
C THR A 285 -17.69 7.70 14.90
N LYS A 286 -18.78 8.21 15.49
CA LYS A 286 -20.09 8.27 14.83
C LYS A 286 -20.04 9.14 13.57
N GLU A 287 -19.33 10.26 13.62
CA GLU A 287 -19.12 11.17 12.50
C GLU A 287 -18.38 10.45 11.35
N GLY A 288 -17.36 9.67 11.70
CA GLY A 288 -16.61 8.82 10.78
C GLY A 288 -17.46 7.76 10.09
N ILE A 289 -18.27 7.02 10.86
CA ILE A 289 -19.21 6.02 10.34
C ILE A 289 -20.24 6.68 9.41
N LYS A 290 -20.82 7.82 9.82
CA LYS A 290 -21.77 8.58 8.99
C LYS A 290 -21.14 9.02 7.67
N LYS A 291 -19.90 9.52 7.70
CA LYS A 291 -19.17 9.93 6.50
C LYS A 291 -18.95 8.74 5.56
N THR A 292 -18.52 7.61 6.12
CA THR A 292 -18.29 6.38 5.35
C THR A 292 -19.58 5.84 4.75
N GLU A 293 -20.70 5.86 5.48
CA GLU A 293 -22.02 5.43 4.95
C GLU A 293 -22.45 6.28 3.74
N ILE A 294 -22.25 7.60 3.80
CA ILE A 294 -22.55 8.50 2.67
C ILE A 294 -21.68 8.17 1.45
N ALA A 295 -20.39 7.88 1.66
CA ALA A 295 -19.49 7.47 0.58
C ALA A 295 -19.92 6.10 -0.01
N TRP A 296 -20.29 5.15 0.85
CA TRP A 296 -20.78 3.84 0.46
C TRP A 296 -22.06 3.92 -0.39
N ILE A 297 -23.03 4.77 -0.05
CA ILE A 297 -24.26 4.95 -0.85
C ILE A 297 -23.92 5.38 -2.29
N LYS A 298 -22.99 6.35 -2.46
CA LYS A 298 -22.55 6.79 -3.79
C LYS A 298 -21.85 5.68 -4.56
N TYR A 299 -21.07 4.85 -3.87
CA TYR A 299 -20.42 3.68 -4.43
C TYR A 299 -21.42 2.61 -4.87
N ARG A 300 -22.41 2.30 -4.02
CA ARG A 300 -23.52 1.38 -4.33
C ARG A 300 -24.28 1.83 -5.57
N ASP A 301 -24.65 3.10 -5.63
CA ASP A 301 -25.46 3.63 -6.74
C ASP A 301 -24.67 3.60 -8.07
N ALA A 302 -23.36 3.87 -8.02
CA ALA A 302 -22.49 3.72 -9.20
C ALA A 302 -22.44 2.27 -9.70
N TRP A 303 -22.36 1.29 -8.79
CA TRP A 303 -22.42 -0.13 -9.16
C TRP A 303 -23.74 -0.53 -9.78
N VAL A 304 -24.87 -0.07 -9.23
CA VAL A 304 -26.19 -0.35 -9.79
C VAL A 304 -26.29 0.20 -11.22
N GLN A 305 -25.76 1.41 -11.48
CA GLN A 305 -25.73 1.98 -12.83
C GLN A 305 -24.89 1.16 -13.80
N LEU A 306 -23.67 0.76 -13.41
CA LEU A 306 -22.82 -0.12 -14.21
C LEU A 306 -23.53 -1.46 -14.47
N GLY A 307 -24.08 -2.08 -13.43
CA GLY A 307 -24.74 -3.38 -13.47
C GLY A 307 -25.93 -3.42 -14.42
N ARG A 308 -26.75 -2.36 -14.45
CA ARG A 308 -27.89 -2.25 -15.39
C ARG A 308 -27.47 -2.24 -16.86
N VAL A 309 -26.32 -1.63 -17.17
CA VAL A 309 -25.80 -1.58 -18.54
C VAL A 309 -25.08 -2.88 -18.89
N LYS A 310 -24.24 -3.38 -17.99
CA LYS A 310 -23.40 -4.56 -18.23
C LYS A 310 -24.20 -5.87 -18.23
N CYS A 311 -25.21 -5.95 -17.38
CA CYS A 311 -26.00 -7.16 -17.10
C CYS A 311 -27.50 -6.83 -17.06
N PRO A 312 -28.12 -6.48 -18.20
CA PRO A 312 -29.50 -5.97 -18.26
C PRO A 312 -30.56 -6.97 -17.77
N GLN A 313 -30.24 -8.27 -17.74
CA GLN A 313 -31.09 -9.33 -17.19
C GLN A 313 -31.13 -9.35 -15.65
N ILE A 314 -30.22 -8.65 -14.98
CA ILE A 314 -30.15 -8.56 -13.52
C ILE A 314 -30.85 -7.27 -13.08
N SER A 315 -31.87 -7.40 -12.24
CA SER A 315 -32.64 -6.26 -11.75
C SER A 315 -31.79 -5.35 -10.85
N SER A 316 -32.14 -4.06 -10.77
CA SER A 316 -31.47 -3.11 -9.88
C SER A 316 -31.56 -3.56 -8.42
N GLU A 317 -32.68 -4.17 -8.03
CA GLU A 317 -32.93 -4.74 -6.70
C GLU A 317 -31.94 -5.86 -6.37
N SER A 318 -31.58 -6.69 -7.35
CA SER A 318 -30.58 -7.76 -7.18
C SER A 318 -29.21 -7.19 -6.84
N TRP A 319 -28.78 -6.15 -7.56
CA TRP A 319 -27.55 -5.42 -7.26
C TRP A 319 -27.58 -4.76 -5.89
N GLN A 320 -28.69 -4.09 -5.55
CA GLN A 320 -28.85 -3.43 -4.26
C GLN A 320 -28.80 -4.43 -3.10
N VAL A 321 -29.53 -5.55 -3.19
CA VAL A 321 -29.50 -6.59 -2.15
C VAL A 321 -28.09 -7.11 -1.93
N PHE A 322 -27.37 -7.43 -3.01
CA PHE A 322 -26.00 -7.93 -2.92
C PHE A 322 -25.08 -6.94 -2.17
N LEU A 323 -25.06 -5.67 -2.58
CA LEU A 323 -24.21 -4.64 -1.98
C LEU A 323 -24.63 -4.28 -0.54
N ILE A 324 -25.94 -4.29 -0.25
CA ILE A 324 -26.48 -4.05 1.10
C ILE A 324 -26.02 -5.14 2.06
N GLN A 325 -26.04 -6.41 1.64
CA GLN A 325 -25.60 -7.52 2.48
C GLN A 325 -24.13 -7.38 2.90
N ASP A 326 -23.26 -6.98 1.98
CA ASP A 326 -21.85 -6.69 2.29
C ASP A 326 -21.73 -5.56 3.33
N ARG A 327 -22.51 -4.49 3.17
CA ARG A 327 -22.46 -3.36 4.10
C ARG A 327 -23.00 -3.70 5.49
N ILE A 328 -24.08 -4.49 5.56
CA ILE A 328 -24.63 -4.98 6.82
C ILE A 328 -23.57 -5.77 7.59
N LYS A 329 -22.79 -6.61 6.90
CA LYS A 329 -21.70 -7.39 7.52
C LYS A 329 -20.67 -6.46 8.18
N LEU A 330 -20.18 -5.45 7.46
CA LEU A 330 -19.22 -4.48 7.99
C LEU A 330 -19.77 -3.68 9.17
N LEU A 331 -21.04 -3.27 9.12
CA LEU A 331 -21.66 -2.55 10.24
C LEU A 331 -21.86 -3.44 11.48
N ASN A 332 -22.10 -4.75 11.30
CA ASN A 332 -22.13 -5.69 12.42
C ASN A 332 -20.74 -5.85 13.05
N GLU A 333 -19.67 -5.95 12.25
CA GLU A 333 -18.30 -6.02 12.76
C GLU A 333 -17.96 -4.79 13.63
N ILE A 334 -18.42 -3.59 13.24
CA ILE A 334 -18.26 -2.37 14.05
C ILE A 334 -19.07 -2.45 15.36
N LEU A 335 -20.28 -3.01 15.31
CA LEU A 335 -21.12 -3.16 16.51
C LEU A 335 -20.50 -4.14 17.51
N GLU A 336 -19.89 -5.24 17.03
CA GLU A 336 -19.18 -6.22 17.86
C GLU A 336 -17.99 -5.60 18.63
N LEU A 337 -17.39 -4.52 18.12
CA LEU A 337 -16.33 -3.77 18.84
C LEU A 337 -16.86 -2.92 20.00
N SER A 338 -18.17 -2.74 20.11
CA SER A 338 -18.81 -1.92 21.14
C SER A 338 -19.43 -2.71 22.29
N GLU A 339 -19.46 -4.05 22.18
CA GLU A 339 -19.92 -4.98 23.21
C GLU A 339 -18.80 -5.37 24.17
#